data_AF-A0A7Y1T2S8-F1
#
_entry.id   AF-A0A7Y1T2S8-F1
#
_cell.length_a   1.000
_cell.length_b   1.000
_cell.length_c   1.000
_cell.angle_alpha   90.00
_cell.angle_beta   90.00
_cell.angle_gamma   90.00
#
_symmetry.space_group_name_H-M   'P 1'
#
loop_
_entity.id
_entity.type
_entity.pdbx_description
1 polymer ?
#
loop_
_entity_poly.entity_id
_entity_poly.type
_entity_poly.pdbx_seq_one_letter_code
_entity_poly.pdbx_strand_id
1 'polypeptide(L)'
;MNFSFLTPVSDTVLAHKELLSEQALGRKLRIHSRQNGIPDLDDIQIAIIGVQETRNDVNYIGQVPKFDNIRMALYLLYPGNWNTNIADLGDIEQGETVEDTYFAVRTAITVLLEKNIIPIIIGGSQDITYANYRAYDDVMPMVNIVSIDTNFDLGDASLP
;
A
#
# COMPACT_ATOMS: atom_id res chain seq x y z
N MET A 1 1.14 -18.49 -2.19
CA MET A 1 1.05 -17.44 -1.15
C MET A 1 -0.32 -16.79 -1.27
N ASN A 2 -1.02 -16.59 -0.16
CA ASN A 2 -2.42 -16.18 -0.20
C ASN A 2 -2.54 -14.69 0.14
N PHE A 3 -2.76 -13.86 -0.88
CA PHE A 3 -3.12 -12.45 -0.75
C PHE A 3 -4.64 -12.27 -0.64
N SER A 4 -5.35 -13.20 0.03
CA SER A 4 -6.82 -13.19 0.11
C SER A 4 -7.41 -11.95 0.78
N PHE A 5 -6.59 -11.19 1.51
CA PHE A 5 -6.97 -9.95 2.17
C PHE A 5 -6.83 -8.71 1.27
N LEU A 6 -6.27 -8.84 0.07
CA LEU A 6 -6.19 -7.74 -0.88
C LEU A 6 -7.49 -7.61 -1.68
N THR A 7 -8.01 -6.40 -1.76
CA THR A 7 -9.11 -6.04 -2.65
C THR A 7 -8.58 -5.29 -3.87
N PRO A 8 -9.19 -5.48 -5.05
CA PRO A 8 -8.71 -4.88 -6.29
C PRO A 8 -8.88 -3.35 -6.29
N VAL A 9 -8.05 -2.67 -7.09
CA VAL A 9 -8.22 -1.24 -7.37
C VAL A 9 -9.61 -0.98 -7.97
N SER A 10 -10.25 0.12 -7.54
CA SER A 10 -11.64 0.43 -7.92
C SER A 10 -11.83 0.55 -9.43
N ASP A 11 -13.01 0.12 -9.91
CA ASP A 11 -13.37 0.21 -11.33
C ASP A 11 -13.35 1.66 -11.85
N THR A 12 -13.58 2.64 -10.97
CA THR A 12 -13.50 4.07 -11.30
C THR A 12 -12.07 4.50 -11.64
N VAL A 13 -11.08 4.09 -10.84
CA VAL A 13 -9.66 4.36 -11.11
C VAL A 13 -9.21 3.66 -12.40
N LEU A 14 -9.66 2.42 -12.61
CA LEU A 14 -9.35 1.67 -13.82
C LEU A 14 -9.97 2.32 -15.07
N ALA A 15 -11.22 2.77 -15.00
CA ALA A 15 -11.85 3.50 -16.10
C ALA A 15 -11.11 4.82 -16.41
N HIS A 16 -10.69 5.56 -15.38
CA HIS A 16 -9.90 6.78 -15.55
C HIS A 16 -8.55 6.49 -16.23
N LYS A 17 -7.87 5.42 -15.82
CA LYS A 17 -6.61 4.94 -16.45
C LYS A 17 -6.77 4.72 -17.95
N GLU A 18 -7.87 4.13 -18.41
CA GLU A 18 -8.08 3.84 -19.84
C GLU A 18 -8.21 5.11 -20.70
N LEU A 19 -8.49 6.26 -20.10
CA LEU A 19 -8.56 7.56 -20.78
C LEU A 19 -7.20 8.26 -20.85
N LEU A 20 -6.17 7.73 -20.20
CA LEU A 20 -4.83 8.33 -20.16
C LEU A 20 -4.04 8.00 -21.43
N SER A 21 -3.08 8.87 -21.75
CA SER A 21 -2.07 8.60 -22.77
C SER A 21 -1.33 7.29 -22.47
N GLU A 22 -1.04 6.49 -23.49
CA GLU A 22 -0.29 5.21 -23.38
C GLU A 22 1.09 5.35 -22.72
N GLN A 23 1.63 6.57 -22.67
CA GLN A 23 2.88 6.92 -22.03
C GLN A 23 2.73 7.29 -20.55
N ALA A 24 1.50 7.51 -20.06
CA ALA A 24 1.25 7.80 -18.66
C ALA A 24 1.64 6.61 -17.76
N LEU A 25 2.08 6.91 -16.54
CA LEU A 25 2.55 5.95 -15.56
C LEU A 25 1.49 4.88 -15.29
N GLY A 26 0.24 5.30 -15.07
CA GLY A 26 -0.88 4.39 -14.83
C GLY A 26 -1.09 3.36 -15.94
N ARG A 27 -0.79 3.68 -17.20
CA ARG A 27 -0.84 2.74 -18.34
C ARG A 27 0.27 1.70 -18.31
N LYS A 28 1.38 1.99 -17.63
CA LYS A 28 2.55 1.08 -17.51
C LYS A 28 2.51 0.18 -16.28
N LEU A 29 1.64 0.46 -15.30
CA LEU A 29 1.50 -0.35 -14.09
C LEU A 29 0.83 -1.71 -14.38
N ARG A 30 1.29 -2.75 -13.68
CA ARG A 30 0.51 -4.00 -13.54
C ARG A 30 -0.45 -3.81 -12.37
N ILE A 31 -1.76 -3.96 -12.59
CA ILE A 31 -2.76 -3.57 -11.58
C ILE A 31 -3.63 -4.76 -11.21
N HIS A 32 -3.82 -4.97 -9.90
CA HIS A 32 -4.82 -5.87 -9.36
C HIS A 32 -6.21 -5.32 -9.66
N SER A 33 -6.93 -6.00 -10.55
CA SER A 33 -8.31 -5.66 -10.92
C SER A 33 -9.24 -6.83 -10.68
N ARG A 34 -10.54 -6.56 -10.55
CA ARG A 34 -11.55 -7.63 -10.43
C ARG A 34 -11.55 -8.56 -11.65
N GLN A 35 -11.20 -8.05 -12.83
CA GLN A 35 -11.22 -8.80 -14.09
C GLN A 35 -9.99 -9.69 -14.27
N ASN A 36 -8.80 -9.18 -13.92
CA ASN A 36 -7.53 -9.85 -14.19
C ASN A 36 -6.91 -10.50 -12.94
N GLY A 37 -7.49 -10.28 -11.76
CA GLY A 37 -6.93 -10.72 -10.50
C GLY A 37 -5.63 -10.01 -10.14
N ILE A 38 -4.90 -10.57 -9.19
CA ILE A 38 -3.62 -10.05 -8.73
C ILE A 38 -2.57 -10.26 -9.84
N PRO A 39 -1.79 -9.23 -10.21
CA PRO A 39 -0.78 -9.36 -11.25
C PRO A 39 0.35 -10.29 -10.81
N ASP A 40 1.03 -10.88 -11.79
CA ASP A 40 2.28 -11.58 -11.53
C ASP A 40 3.33 -10.60 -11.00
N LEU A 41 3.96 -11.01 -9.89
CA LEU A 41 4.98 -10.25 -9.19
C LEU A 41 6.40 -10.53 -9.74
N ASP A 42 6.54 -11.43 -10.70
CA ASP A 42 7.81 -11.66 -11.39
C ASP A 42 8.28 -10.40 -12.12
N ASP A 43 9.56 -10.05 -11.94
CA ASP A 43 10.22 -8.82 -12.42
C ASP A 43 9.63 -7.49 -11.89
N ILE A 44 8.71 -7.52 -10.92
CA ILE A 44 8.26 -6.30 -10.23
C ILE A 44 9.37 -5.83 -9.28
N GLN A 45 9.58 -4.51 -9.23
CA GLN A 45 10.58 -3.89 -8.36
C GLN A 45 9.94 -3.03 -7.27
N ILE A 46 8.74 -2.51 -7.53
CA ILE A 46 7.97 -1.70 -6.59
C ILE A 46 6.53 -2.20 -6.59
N ALA A 47 5.95 -2.37 -5.41
CA ALA A 47 4.53 -2.70 -5.25
C ALA A 47 3.82 -1.64 -4.40
N ILE A 48 2.74 -1.09 -4.92
CA ILE A 48 1.86 -0.15 -4.21
C ILE A 48 0.77 -0.95 -3.51
N ILE A 49 0.52 -0.65 -2.23
CA ILE A 49 -0.56 -1.22 -1.43
C ILE A 49 -1.26 -0.08 -0.69
N GLY A 50 -2.58 0.03 -0.83
CA GLY A 50 -3.38 0.89 0.05
C GLY A 50 -3.75 0.16 1.33
N VAL A 51 -3.82 0.85 2.46
CA VAL A 51 -4.21 0.25 3.75
C VAL A 51 -5.30 1.09 4.39
N GLN A 52 -6.52 0.56 4.41
CA GLN A 52 -7.70 1.31 4.83
C GLN A 52 -7.92 1.33 6.35
N GLU A 53 -6.85 1.36 7.14
CA GLU A 53 -6.94 1.42 8.60
C GLU A 53 -6.85 2.87 9.10
N THR A 54 -7.76 3.23 9.99
CA THR A 54 -7.82 4.54 10.65
C THR A 54 -8.28 4.47 12.10
N ARG A 55 -8.60 3.27 12.63
CA ARG A 55 -9.25 3.11 13.95
C ARG A 55 -8.39 3.60 15.12
N ASN A 56 -7.07 3.60 14.98
CA ASN A 56 -6.12 4.12 15.96
C ASN A 56 -5.64 5.55 15.66
N ASP A 57 -6.29 6.27 14.74
CA ASP A 57 -6.04 7.70 14.55
C ASP A 57 -6.54 8.50 15.75
N VAL A 58 -5.72 9.44 16.25
CA VAL A 58 -6.09 10.39 17.31
C VAL A 58 -7.38 11.16 16.97
N ASN A 59 -7.60 11.44 15.69
CA ASN A 59 -8.78 12.14 15.18
C ASN A 59 -9.72 11.19 14.44
N TYR A 60 -9.84 9.93 14.86
CA TYR A 60 -10.72 8.96 14.20
C TYR A 60 -12.17 9.46 14.10
N ILE A 61 -12.60 9.72 12.86
CA ILE A 61 -13.95 10.20 12.54
C ILE A 61 -14.88 9.11 11.99
N GLY A 62 -14.47 7.83 12.03
CA GLY A 62 -15.28 6.72 11.52
C GLY A 62 -15.32 6.60 10.00
N GLN A 63 -14.43 7.28 9.27
CA GLN A 63 -14.38 7.20 7.81
C GLN A 63 -13.32 6.21 7.36
N VAL A 64 -13.71 5.36 6.40
CA VAL A 64 -12.79 4.49 5.68
C VAL A 64 -12.08 5.32 4.61
N PRO A 65 -10.74 5.42 4.64
CA PRO A 65 -10.01 6.21 3.67
C PRO A 65 -10.19 5.62 2.26
N LYS A 66 -10.27 6.50 1.26
CA LYS A 66 -10.33 6.11 -0.14
C LYS A 66 -9.12 6.65 -0.88
N PHE A 67 -8.41 5.75 -1.57
CA PHE A 67 -7.17 6.10 -2.25
C PHE A 67 -7.36 6.42 -3.73
N ASP A 68 -8.59 6.36 -4.24
CA ASP A 68 -8.92 6.59 -5.65
C ASP A 68 -8.34 7.90 -6.19
N ASN A 69 -8.50 9.01 -5.45
CA ASN A 69 -7.99 10.31 -5.88
C ASN A 69 -6.46 10.35 -5.92
N ILE A 70 -5.80 9.71 -4.95
CA ILE A 70 -4.33 9.60 -4.91
C ILE A 70 -3.85 8.75 -6.09
N ARG A 71 -4.50 7.61 -6.35
CA ARG A 71 -4.19 6.75 -7.49
C ARG A 71 -4.41 7.46 -8.81
N MET A 72 -5.54 8.13 -9.01
CA MET A 72 -5.80 8.90 -10.24
C MET A 72 -4.72 9.97 -10.46
N ALA A 73 -4.35 10.72 -9.41
CA ALA A 73 -3.27 11.71 -9.49
C ALA A 73 -1.91 11.06 -9.82
N LEU A 74 -1.58 9.93 -9.19
CA LEU A 74 -0.36 9.17 -9.47
C LEU A 74 -0.33 8.64 -10.91
N TYR A 75 -1.46 8.12 -11.39
CA TYR A 75 -1.56 7.47 -12.70
C TYR A 75 -1.41 8.47 -13.85
N LEU A 76 -1.76 9.74 -13.62
CA LEU A 76 -1.59 10.86 -14.55
C LEU A 76 -0.13 11.25 -14.78
N LEU A 77 0.79 10.87 -13.89
CA LEU A 77 2.21 11.18 -14.04
C LEU A 77 2.80 10.45 -15.25
N TYR A 78 3.99 10.86 -15.69
CA TYR A 78 4.75 10.17 -16.73
C TYR A 78 6.00 9.54 -16.10
N PRO A 79 6.39 8.31 -16.51
CA PRO A 79 7.65 7.74 -16.09
C PRO A 79 8.81 8.61 -16.61
N GLY A 80 9.87 8.73 -15.81
CA GLY A 80 11.09 9.41 -16.22
C GLY A 80 12.00 8.51 -17.07
N ASN A 81 13.31 8.78 -17.07
CA ASN A 81 14.31 7.99 -17.79
C ASN A 81 14.69 6.68 -17.07
N TRP A 82 13.76 6.08 -16.32
CA TRP A 82 13.99 4.88 -15.53
C TRP A 82 13.08 3.74 -15.99
N ASN A 83 13.59 2.51 -15.93
CA ASN A 83 12.89 1.30 -16.36
C ASN A 83 12.50 0.46 -15.14
N THR A 84 11.58 0.99 -14.34
CA THR A 84 11.12 0.34 -13.11
C THR A 84 9.75 -0.28 -13.34
N ASN A 85 9.66 -1.60 -13.13
CA ASN A 85 8.38 -2.30 -13.18
C ASN A 85 7.65 -2.12 -11.84
N ILE A 86 6.44 -1.57 -11.91
CA ILE A 86 5.64 -1.24 -10.74
C ILE A 86 4.31 -1.98 -10.83
N ALA A 87 3.90 -2.57 -9.71
CA ALA A 87 2.56 -3.13 -9.54
C ALA A 87 1.73 -2.30 -8.55
N ASP A 88 0.43 -2.15 -8.79
CA ASP A 88 -0.54 -1.74 -7.76
C ASP A 88 -1.36 -2.95 -7.37
N LEU A 89 -1.23 -3.38 -6.12
CA LEU A 89 -1.84 -4.60 -5.61
C LEU A 89 -3.24 -4.36 -5.03
N GLY A 90 -3.71 -3.11 -5.08
CA GLY A 90 -5.00 -2.71 -4.50
C GLY A 90 -4.87 -2.41 -3.02
N ASP A 91 -5.91 -2.75 -2.26
CA ASP A 91 -6.09 -2.30 -0.88
C ASP A 91 -6.18 -3.46 0.11
N ILE A 92 -5.69 -3.23 1.33
CA ILE A 92 -6.01 -4.02 2.52
C ILE A 92 -7.18 -3.32 3.21
N GLU A 93 -8.30 -4.02 3.32
CA GLU A 93 -9.48 -3.55 4.05
C GLU A 93 -9.30 -3.69 5.56
N GLN A 94 -10.14 -3.00 6.33
CA GLN A 94 -10.21 -3.16 7.78
C GLN A 94 -10.61 -4.60 8.12
N GLY A 95 -9.80 -5.27 8.94
CA GLY A 95 -10.16 -6.55 9.53
C GLY A 95 -11.14 -6.36 10.68
N GLU A 96 -11.62 -7.47 11.26
CA GLU A 96 -12.50 -7.43 12.43
C GLU A 96 -11.87 -6.64 13.58
N THR A 97 -10.57 -6.83 13.80
CA THR A 97 -9.75 -6.05 14.74
C THR A 97 -8.64 -5.27 14.02
N VAL A 98 -8.04 -4.29 14.69
CA VAL A 98 -6.88 -3.56 14.14
C VAL A 98 -5.68 -4.49 13.99
N GLU A 99 -5.52 -5.41 14.92
CA GLU A 99 -4.49 -6.44 14.90
C GLU A 99 -4.60 -7.35 13.67
N ASP A 100 -5.81 -7.66 13.20
CA ASP A 100 -6.04 -8.40 11.97
C ASP A 100 -5.53 -7.63 10.74
N THR A 101 -5.78 -6.32 10.69
CA THR A 101 -5.23 -5.46 9.63
C THR A 101 -3.71 -5.39 9.72
N TYR A 102 -3.13 -5.25 10.90
CA TYR A 102 -1.68 -5.27 11.07
C TYR A 102 -1.06 -6.60 10.65
N PHE A 103 -1.74 -7.73 10.91
CA PHE A 103 -1.31 -9.03 10.45
C PHE A 103 -1.31 -9.12 8.91
N ALA A 104 -2.35 -8.64 8.25
CA ALA A 104 -2.42 -8.58 6.79
C ALA A 104 -1.31 -7.69 6.20
N VAL A 105 -1.09 -6.50 6.78
CA VAL A 105 -0.03 -5.57 6.37
C VAL A 105 1.35 -6.20 6.51
N ARG A 106 1.67 -6.78 7.68
CA ARG A 106 2.94 -7.48 7.92
C ARG A 106 3.15 -8.59 6.90
N THR A 107 2.15 -9.45 6.73
CA THR A 107 2.22 -10.59 5.80
C THR A 107 2.49 -10.13 4.37
N ALA A 108 1.78 -9.08 3.90
CA ALA A 108 1.97 -8.55 2.56
C ALA A 108 3.39 -8.02 2.36
N ILE A 109 3.87 -7.22 3.31
CA ILE A 109 5.19 -6.59 3.23
C ILE A 109 6.30 -7.63 3.31
N THR A 110 6.23 -8.58 4.24
CA THR A 110 7.22 -9.66 4.36
C THR A 110 7.35 -10.43 3.04
N VAL A 111 6.22 -10.79 2.39
CA VAL A 111 6.24 -11.47 1.09
C VAL A 111 6.90 -10.62 -0.01
N LEU A 112 6.65 -9.31 -0.03
CA LEU A 112 7.29 -8.41 -0.99
C LEU A 112 8.79 -8.31 -0.74
N LEU A 113 9.22 -8.18 0.51
CA LEU A 113 10.62 -8.10 0.90
C LEU A 113 11.38 -9.39 0.55
N GLU A 114 10.80 -10.56 0.81
CA GLU A 114 11.37 -11.86 0.41
C GLU A 114 11.59 -11.96 -1.11
N LYS A 115 10.76 -11.28 -1.89
CA LYS A 115 10.87 -11.18 -3.36
C LYS A 115 11.78 -10.04 -3.83
N ASN A 116 12.42 -9.30 -2.92
CA ASN A 116 13.19 -8.08 -3.21
C ASN A 116 12.35 -6.98 -3.91
N ILE A 117 11.06 -6.92 -3.60
CA ILE A 117 10.14 -5.88 -4.08
C ILE A 117 10.02 -4.79 -3.01
N ILE A 118 10.17 -3.54 -3.41
CA ILE A 118 10.03 -2.38 -2.52
C ILE A 118 8.54 -2.07 -2.31
N PRO A 119 7.99 -2.19 -1.09
CA PRO A 119 6.62 -1.81 -0.81
C PRO A 119 6.48 -0.28 -0.72
N ILE A 120 5.44 0.27 -1.35
CA ILE A 120 4.96 1.64 -1.16
C ILE A 120 3.55 1.55 -0.58
N ILE A 121 3.39 2.07 0.64
CA ILE A 121 2.11 2.00 1.35
C ILE A 121 1.40 3.35 1.22
N ILE A 122 0.15 3.34 0.77
CA ILE A 122 -0.77 4.46 0.88
C ILE A 122 -1.67 4.18 2.07
N GLY A 123 -1.30 4.72 3.24
CA GLY A 123 -1.99 4.45 4.50
C GLY A 123 -3.16 5.40 4.78
N GLY A 124 -4.00 5.01 5.74
CA GLY A 124 -4.97 5.88 6.40
C GLY A 124 -4.31 6.64 7.56
N SER A 125 -4.12 5.97 8.68
CA SER A 125 -3.43 6.53 9.86
C SER A 125 -1.95 6.16 9.94
N GLN A 126 -1.22 6.91 10.76
CA GLN A 126 0.23 6.76 10.96
C GLN A 126 0.61 5.49 11.74
N ASP A 127 -0.33 4.92 12.47
CA ASP A 127 -0.19 3.64 13.19
C ASP A 127 0.27 2.48 12.28
N ILE A 128 -0.06 2.53 10.98
CA ILE A 128 0.41 1.57 9.97
C ILE A 128 1.94 1.52 9.88
N THR A 129 2.64 2.58 10.28
CA THR A 129 4.10 2.60 10.37
C THR A 129 4.62 1.51 11.32
N TYR A 130 3.90 1.23 12.41
CA TYR A 130 4.24 0.15 13.33
C TYR A 130 4.14 -1.21 12.65
N ALA A 131 3.01 -1.50 11.98
CA ALA A 131 2.84 -2.76 11.25
C ALA A 131 3.90 -2.92 10.14
N ASN A 132 4.21 -1.86 9.42
CA ASN A 132 5.28 -1.84 8.42
C ASN A 132 6.64 -2.17 9.05
N TYR A 133 7.02 -1.51 10.14
CA TYR A 133 8.28 -1.76 10.84
C TYR A 133 8.41 -3.22 11.28
N ARG A 134 7.37 -3.77 11.91
CA ARG A 134 7.35 -5.16 12.40
C ARG A 134 7.42 -6.20 11.28
N ALA A 135 7.11 -5.84 10.03
CA ALA A 135 7.24 -6.75 8.89
C ALA A 135 8.69 -7.10 8.55
N TYR A 136 9.65 -6.31 9.04
CA TYR A 136 11.09 -6.51 8.82
C TYR A 136 11.76 -7.37 9.90
N ASP A 137 11.07 -7.67 11.01
CA ASP A 137 11.61 -8.42 12.16
C ASP A 137 12.34 -9.71 11.71
N ASP A 138 11.73 -10.46 10.78
CA ASP A 138 12.25 -11.72 10.26
C ASP A 138 13.13 -11.57 9.00
N VAL A 139 13.23 -10.35 8.45
CA VAL A 139 13.96 -10.06 7.20
C VAL A 139 15.36 -9.53 7.50
N MET A 140 15.49 -8.60 8.45
CA MET A 140 16.80 -8.02 8.77
C MET A 140 16.90 -7.59 10.24
N PRO A 141 18.10 -7.73 10.86
CA PRO A 141 18.27 -7.53 12.29
C PRO A 141 18.24 -6.07 12.74
N MET A 142 18.39 -5.10 11.84
CA MET A 142 18.39 -3.68 12.17
C MET A 142 17.80 -2.85 11.04
N VAL A 143 16.76 -2.09 11.36
CA VAL A 143 16.07 -1.17 10.46
C VAL A 143 16.15 0.24 11.03
N ASN A 144 16.55 1.20 10.20
CA ASN A 144 16.50 2.62 10.54
C ASN A 144 15.18 3.20 10.01
N ILE A 145 14.50 3.98 10.83
CA ILE A 145 13.26 4.68 10.44
C ILE A 145 13.59 6.16 10.29
N VAL A 146 13.12 6.74 9.18
CA VAL A 146 13.08 8.18 8.97
C VAL A 146 11.61 8.56 8.86
N SER A 147 11.15 9.46 9.74
CA SER A 147 9.81 10.04 9.70
C SER A 147 9.89 11.52 9.36
N ILE A 148 8.94 12.00 8.58
CA ILE A 148 8.73 13.41 8.29
C ILE A 148 7.34 13.76 8.78
N ASP A 149 7.28 14.37 9.96
CA ASP A 149 6.02 14.67 10.63
C ASP A 149 6.12 16.02 11.36
N THR A 150 4.98 16.68 11.59
CA THR A 150 4.89 17.89 12.41
C THR A 150 5.01 17.59 13.91
N ASN A 151 4.74 16.34 14.31
CA ASN A 151 4.73 15.90 15.70
C ASN A 151 5.67 14.72 15.91
N PHE A 152 6.15 14.55 17.14
CA PHE A 152 6.82 13.31 17.53
C PHE A 152 5.77 12.35 18.06
N ASP A 153 5.50 11.27 17.34
CA ASP A 153 4.60 10.20 17.78
C ASP A 153 5.31 9.23 18.73
N LEU A 154 5.92 9.84 19.76
CA LEU A 154 6.61 9.17 20.84
C LEU A 154 5.63 9.13 22.02
N GLY A 155 4.81 8.08 22.06
CA GLY A 155 3.74 7.90 23.03
C GLY A 155 3.67 6.49 23.60
N ASP A 156 2.67 6.26 24.46
CA ASP A 156 2.38 4.92 24.98
C ASP A 156 1.67 4.11 23.90
N ALA A 157 2.27 3.02 23.43
CA ALA A 157 1.68 2.15 22.40
C ALA A 157 0.34 1.50 22.82
N SER A 158 -0.07 1.65 24.09
CA SER A 158 -1.36 1.20 24.61
C SER A 158 -2.45 2.28 24.64
N LEU A 159 -2.14 3.52 24.25
CA LEU A 159 -3.08 4.63 24.17
C LEU A 159 -3.03 5.28 22.77
N PRO A 160 -4.17 5.76 22.24
CA PRO A 160 -4.15 6.59 21.04
C PRO A 160 -3.45 7.94 21.30
#